data_AF-A0A957CPN0-F1
#
_entry.id   AF-A0A957CPN0-F1
#
_cell.length_a   1.000
_cell.length_b   1.000
_cell.length_c   1.000
_cell.angle_alpha   90.00
_cell.angle_beta   90.00
_cell.angle_gamma   90.00
#
_symmetry.space_group_name_H-M   'P 1'
#
loop_
_entity.id
_entity.type
_entity.pdbx_description
1 polymer ?
#
loop_
_entity_poly.entity_id
_entity_poly.type
_entity_poly.pdbx_seq_one_letter_code
_entity_poly.pdbx_strand_id
1 'polypeptide(L)' 'GLGIRAAARALHLDFVPLAHEQYDLVIPQVYYESDLMQPVLALLHDEAFQTAVSAMPGYDVSVMGQVRRINGR' A
#
# COMPACT_ATOMS: atom_id res chain seq x y z
N GLY A 1 -2.53 17.20 -15.82
CA GLY A 1 -1.57 16.30 -15.13
C GLY A 1 -2.29 15.04 -14.69
N LEU A 2 -1.57 13.99 -14.30
CA LEU A 2 -2.15 12.79 -13.68
C LEU A 2 -2.58 13.12 -12.24
N GLY A 3 -3.73 12.61 -11.80
CA GLY A 3 -4.25 12.83 -10.45
C GLY A 3 -4.75 11.52 -9.82
N ILE A 4 -4.75 11.47 -8.49
CA ILE A 4 -5.23 10.30 -7.74
C ILE A 4 -6.74 10.36 -7.48
N ARG A 5 -7.40 9.19 -7.37
CA ARG A 5 -8.85 9.10 -7.16
C ARG A 5 -9.33 9.84 -5.91
N ALA A 6 -8.54 9.81 -4.83
CA ALA A 6 -8.86 10.51 -3.59
C ALA A 6 -9.01 12.04 -3.79
N ALA A 7 -8.14 12.65 -4.59
CA ALA A 7 -8.18 14.09 -4.89
C ALA A 7 -9.39 14.46 -5.76
N ALA A 8 -9.71 13.65 -6.78
CA ALA A 8 -10.90 13.87 -7.60
C ALA A 8 -12.19 13.83 -6.77
N ARG A 9 -12.30 12.89 -5.82
CA ARG A 9 -13.43 12.80 -4.90
C ARG A 9 -13.52 14.01 -3.98
N ALA A 10 -12.39 14.47 -3.42
CA ALA A 10 -12.35 15.63 -2.54
C ALA A 10 -12.77 16.93 -3.24
N LEU A 11 -12.59 17.00 -4.57
CA LEU A 11 -12.92 18.17 -5.40
C LEU A 11 -14.23 18.01 -6.18
N HIS A 12 -14.99 16.93 -5.96
CA HIS A 12 -16.22 16.62 -6.71
C HIS A 12 -16.02 16.61 -8.25
N LEU A 13 -14.89 16.08 -8.70
CA LEU A 13 -14.55 15.94 -10.12
C LEU A 13 -14.82 14.50 -10.61
N ASP A 14 -15.11 14.38 -11.89
CA ASP A 14 -15.11 13.08 -12.56
C ASP A 14 -13.71 12.45 -12.54
N PHE A 15 -13.66 11.13 -12.41
CA PHE A 15 -12.41 10.36 -12.40
C PHE A 15 -12.42 9.29 -13.48
N VAL A 16 -11.47 9.39 -14.42
CA VAL A 16 -11.23 8.37 -15.45
C VAL A 16 -9.97 7.59 -15.06
N PRO A 17 -10.06 6.29 -14.71
CA PRO A 17 -8.90 5.49 -14.36
C PRO A 17 -8.01 5.23 -15.58
N LEU A 18 -6.70 5.44 -15.44
CA LEU A 18 -5.71 5.20 -16.50
C LEU A 18 -4.81 4.00 -16.21
N ALA A 19 -4.39 3.84 -14.96
CA ALA A 19 -3.54 2.75 -14.50
C ALA A 19 -3.72 2.53 -12.99
N HIS A 20 -3.25 1.37 -12.53
CA HIS A 20 -3.05 1.09 -11.11
C HIS A 20 -1.57 1.25 -10.79
N GLU A 21 -1.28 1.96 -9.71
CA GLU A 21 0.08 2.12 -9.19
C GLU A 21 0.23 1.25 -7.94
N GLN A 22 1.17 0.31 -7.98
CA GLN A 22 1.49 -0.53 -6.82
C GLN A 22 2.64 0.13 -6.04
N TYR A 23 2.43 0.28 -4.73
CA TYR A 23 3.44 0.78 -3.81
C TYR A 23 4.04 -0.39 -3.01
N ASP A 24 5.37 -0.51 -3.05
CA ASP A 24 6.11 -1.48 -2.28
C ASP A 24 6.87 -0.78 -1.14
N LEU A 25 6.86 -1.36 0.07
CA LEU A 25 7.71 -0.93 1.17
C LEU A 25 9.07 -1.63 1.05
N VAL A 26 10.10 -0.89 0.63
CA VAL A 26 11.45 -1.43 0.47
C VAL A 26 12.18 -1.39 1.81
N ILE A 27 12.55 -2.57 2.32
CA ILE A 27 13.22 -2.72 3.62
C ILE A 27 14.52 -3.51 3.41
N PRO A 28 15.68 -2.98 3.84
CA PRO A 28 16.91 -3.77 3.90
C PRO A 28 16.73 -5.02 4.78
N GLN A 29 17.25 -6.16 4.33
CA GLN A 29 17.02 -7.46 4.99
C GLN A 29 17.38 -7.45 6.48
N VAL A 30 18.48 -6.79 6.86
CA VAL A 30 18.92 -6.65 8.26
C VAL A 30 17.85 -6.01 9.16
N TYR A 31 17.03 -5.09 8.64
CA TYR A 31 15.96 -4.47 9.40
C TYR A 31 14.67 -5.29 9.35
N TYR A 32 14.38 -5.91 8.20
CA TYR A 32 13.24 -6.81 8.05
C TYR A 32 13.29 -7.99 9.05
N GLU A 33 14.49 -8.53 9.28
CA GLU A 33 14.72 -9.65 10.20
C GLU A 33 14.86 -9.21 11.67
N SER A 34 14.90 -7.90 11.94
CA SER A 34 15.01 -7.35 13.30
C SER A 34 13.63 -7.13 13.93
N ASP A 35 13.60 -7.14 15.27
CA ASP A 35 12.37 -6.86 16.04
C ASP A 35 11.81 -5.45 15.77
N LEU A 36 12.64 -4.51 15.29
CA LEU A 36 12.25 -3.14 14.96
C LEU A 36 11.08 -3.09 13.97
N MET A 37 11.06 -4.02 13.00
CA MET A 37 10.06 -4.02 11.93
C MET A 37 8.80 -4.82 12.26
N GLN A 38 8.81 -5.64 13.32
CA GLN A 38 7.68 -6.51 13.67
C GLN A 38 6.35 -5.75 13.81
N PRO A 39 6.26 -4.58 14.47
CA PRO A 39 4.98 -3.88 14.62
C PRO A 39 4.39 -3.43 13.28
N VAL A 40 5.24 -2.96 12.35
CA VAL A 40 4.79 -2.52 11.02
C VAL A 40 4.35 -3.72 10.19
N LEU A 41 5.14 -4.82 10.21
CA LEU A 41 4.79 -6.04 9.48
C LEU A 41 3.48 -6.65 10.00
N ALA A 42 3.29 -6.66 11.32
CA ALA A 42 2.04 -7.12 11.93
C ALA A 42 0.84 -6.25 11.50
N LEU A 43 1.00 -4.92 11.47
CA LEU A 43 -0.05 -3.99 11.04
C LEU A 43 -0.48 -4.25 9.59
N LEU A 44 0.45 -4.61 8.69
CA LEU A 44 0.12 -4.93 7.29
C LEU A 44 -0.75 -6.20 7.15
N HIS A 45 -0.78 -7.06 8.18
CA HIS A 45 -1.62 -8.27 8.24
C HIS A 45 -2.87 -8.11 9.13
N ASP A 46 -3.05 -6.95 9.76
CA ASP A 46 -4.20 -6.70 10.63
C ASP A 46 -5.48 -6.48 9.81
N GLU A 47 -6.52 -7.27 10.07
CA GLU A 47 -7.77 -7.23 9.30
C GLU A 47 -8.52 -5.91 9.46
N ALA A 48 -8.49 -5.30 10.66
CA ALA A 48 -9.17 -4.04 10.90
C ALA A 48 -8.48 -2.91 10.13
N PHE A 49 -7.15 -2.90 10.09
CA PHE A 49 -6.36 -1.97 9.30
C PHE A 49 -6.61 -2.16 7.79
N GLN A 50 -6.54 -3.40 7.28
CA GLN A 50 -6.83 -3.69 5.87
C GLN A 50 -8.24 -3.24 5.49
N THR A 51 -9.23 -3.49 6.36
CA THR A 51 -10.61 -3.06 6.16
C THR A 51 -10.69 -1.53 6.08
N ALA A 52 -10.06 -0.82 7.01
CA ALA A 52 -10.03 0.64 7.02
C ALA A 52 -9.41 1.22 5.74
N VAL A 53 -8.28 0.66 5.27
CA VAL A 53 -7.63 1.09 4.04
C VAL A 53 -8.46 0.74 2.80
N SER A 54 -9.09 -0.44 2.75
CA SER A 54 -9.95 -0.84 1.62
C SER A 54 -11.18 0.07 1.45
N ALA A 55 -11.64 0.70 2.53
CA ALA A 55 -12.71 1.69 2.48
C ALA A 55 -12.26 3.05 1.89
N MET A 56 -10.95 3.27 1.74
CA MET A 56 -10.40 4.49 1.17
C MET A 56 -10.52 4.47 -0.37
N PRO A 57 -11.07 5.54 -0.99
CA PRO A 57 -11.29 5.57 -2.44
C PRO A 57 -9.99 5.50 -3.23
N GLY A 58 -9.89 4.48 -4.07
CA GLY A 58 -8.73 4.29 -4.96
C GLY A 58 -7.59 3.49 -4.35
N TYR A 59 -7.78 2.95 -3.15
CA TYR A 59 -6.86 1.98 -2.55
C TYR A 59 -7.35 0.55 -2.80
N ASP A 60 -6.39 -0.34 -3.04
CA ASP A 60 -6.58 -1.78 -3.18
C ASP A 60 -5.59 -2.46 -2.24
N VAL A 61 -6.09 -3.37 -1.39
CA VAL A 61 -5.29 -4.07 -0.37
C VAL A 61 -5.00 -5.52 -0.72
N SER A 62 -5.39 -5.99 -1.92
CA SER A 62 -5.28 -7.39 -2.35
C SER A 62 -3.88 -8.01 -2.24
N VAL A 63 -2.84 -7.18 -2.29
CA VAL A 63 -1.43 -7.59 -2.16
C VAL A 63 -0.74 -7.06 -0.91
N MET A 64 -1.48 -6.43 0.02
CA MET A 64 -0.92 -5.88 1.25
C MET A 64 -0.26 -6.99 2.10
N GLY A 65 0.92 -6.69 2.64
CA GLY A 65 1.68 -7.65 3.46
C GLY A 65 2.38 -8.75 2.65
N GLN A 66 2.25 -8.79 1.32
CA GLN A 66 3.03 -9.74 0.52
C GLN A 66 4.50 -9.34 0.46
N VAL A 67 5.38 -10.32 0.63
CA VAL A 67 6.83 -10.11 0.68
C VAL A 67 7.48 -10.62 -0.59
N ARG A 68 8.29 -9.77 -1.24
CA ARG A 68 9.13 -10.15 -2.37
C ARG A 68 10.59 -9.89 -2.05
N ARG A 69 11.43 -10.92 -2.22
CA ARG A 69 12.89 -10.81 -2.13
C ARG A 69 13.41 -10.23 -3.45
N ILE A 70 14.07 -9.09 -3.40
CA ILE A 70 14.73 -8.50 -4.56
C ILE A 70 16.20 -8.92 -4.49
N ASN A 71 16.58 -9.92 -5.28
CA ASN A 71 17.98 -10.29 -5.43
C ASN A 71 18.64 -9.26 -6.34
N GLY A 72 19.59 -8.49 -5.80
CA GLY A 72 20.42 -7.59 -6.61
C GLY A 72 21.15 -8.38 -7.69
N ARG A 73 21.19 -7.84 -8.92
CA ARG A 73 22.12 -8.31 -9.96
C ARG A 73 23.56 -8.06 -9.54
#